data_AF-A0AA39YWD1-F1
#
_entry.id   AF-A0AA39YWD1-F1
#
_cell.length_a   1.000
_cell.length_b   1.000
_cell.length_c   1.000
_cell.angle_alpha   90.00
_cell.angle_beta   90.00
_cell.angle_gamma   90.00
#
_symmetry.space_group_name_H-M   'P 1'
#
loop_
_entity.id
_entity.type
_entity.pdbx_description
1 polymer ?
#
loop_
_entity_poly.entity_id
_entity_poly.type
_entity_poly.pdbx_seq_one_letter_code
_entity_poly.pdbx_strand_id
1 'polypeptide(L)'
;MTYRTYRQISRRDFYLRHYIEPLYPSTSSTPPSTMNLTPIKVKGRGRKPAWQPPDPSRIKSSRRRDAEDDHDNVKSNSSRSSKRSKKSAPEMSRLESLPAEILWPIAVRSQNPDLMRVNKFLRHVLSARSFALEMTVAAFGPTWDVYFGRPKSRISSRRDDYEISQSPGDPQFQGNVLAARWMNIDHMLEAQQVWYRQQRTERLWEKAACLWWTSPPEIPQIQEEPKSEEDQQVEGEQEARDPLQDVARIPERFNEDWQEFCDACSFDEQTGAYQSIVLNVYEDKKEGHLDLHPLTVIPDRFLTGPFDLKTVKLLFWLARGGARILPEHNWEVTKRGFEQVMADESPLAAYVIYFYHVLGVFNKGHWPDFVLEEKFNWLRERKQDMLSTMPDGTHLWKHRLCDFAFSFIGSHLEVRAQQRW
;
A
#
# COMPACT_ATOMS: atom_id res chain seq x y z
N MET A 1 16.10 -31.91 -35.35
CA MET A 1 15.13 -30.80 -35.29
C MET A 1 14.06 -31.17 -34.28
N THR A 2 14.14 -30.59 -33.10
CA THR A 2 13.41 -30.96 -31.87
C THR A 2 12.03 -30.34 -31.81
N TYR A 3 10.99 -31.17 -31.73
CA TYR A 3 9.64 -30.77 -31.35
C TYR A 3 9.57 -30.55 -29.83
N ARG A 4 9.19 -29.34 -29.40
CA ARG A 4 8.84 -29.02 -28.01
C ARG A 4 7.32 -29.00 -27.89
N THR A 5 6.76 -30.09 -27.39
CA THR A 5 5.36 -30.18 -26.92
C THR A 5 5.29 -29.56 -25.52
N TYR A 6 4.77 -28.34 -25.42
CA TYR A 6 4.36 -27.77 -24.13
C TYR A 6 2.89 -28.14 -23.87
N ARG A 7 2.71 -28.93 -22.82
CA ARG A 7 1.43 -29.42 -22.32
C ARG A 7 0.69 -28.25 -21.65
N GLN A 8 -0.41 -27.81 -22.25
CA GLN A 8 -1.40 -26.94 -21.60
C GLN A 8 -1.96 -27.67 -20.38
N ILE A 9 -1.69 -27.14 -19.18
CA ILE A 9 -2.46 -27.49 -17.98
C ILE A 9 -3.43 -26.32 -17.77
N SER A 10 -4.68 -26.57 -18.17
CA SER A 10 -5.82 -25.71 -17.89
C SER A 10 -5.95 -25.49 -16.38
N ARG A 11 -5.85 -24.25 -15.91
CA ARG A 11 -6.04 -23.86 -14.50
C ARG A 11 -7.53 -23.75 -14.09
N ARG A 12 -8.46 -24.25 -14.91
CA ARG A 12 -9.90 -23.98 -14.74
C ARG A 12 -10.67 -24.93 -13.80
N ASP A 13 -10.04 -25.98 -13.26
CA ASP A 13 -10.77 -27.03 -12.51
C ASP A 13 -10.53 -27.08 -10.98
N PHE A 14 -9.94 -26.07 -10.34
CA PHE A 14 -9.52 -26.18 -8.93
C PHE A 14 -10.22 -25.29 -7.90
N TYR A 15 -11.35 -24.65 -8.22
CA TYR A 15 -12.12 -23.83 -7.28
C TYR A 15 -13.49 -24.39 -6.89
N LEU A 16 -13.68 -25.71 -6.91
CA LEU A 16 -14.89 -26.34 -6.39
C LEU A 16 -14.55 -27.43 -5.36
N ARG A 17 -15.10 -27.21 -4.15
CA ARG A 17 -15.17 -28.10 -2.96
C ARG A 17 -13.99 -28.08 -1.99
N HIS A 18 -14.12 -27.24 -0.95
CA HIS A 18 -14.01 -27.69 0.44
C HIS A 18 -14.89 -26.80 1.33
N TYR A 19 -16.17 -27.18 1.46
CA TYR A 19 -16.96 -26.80 2.63
C TYR A 19 -16.41 -27.60 3.81
N ILE A 20 -15.78 -26.93 4.77
CA ILE A 20 -15.47 -27.49 6.07
C ILE A 20 -16.54 -26.96 7.02
N GLU A 21 -17.44 -27.84 7.46
CA GLU A 21 -18.37 -27.57 8.56
C GLU A 21 -17.57 -27.33 9.85
N PRO A 22 -17.84 -26.26 10.62
CA PRO A 22 -17.28 -26.13 11.95
C PRO A 22 -18.09 -26.99 12.93
N LEU A 23 -17.55 -28.16 13.27
CA LEU A 23 -17.99 -28.93 14.43
C LEU A 23 -17.60 -28.16 15.71
N TYR A 24 -18.58 -27.56 16.38
CA TYR A 24 -18.44 -27.05 17.74
C TYR A 24 -18.30 -28.22 18.72
N PRO A 25 -17.23 -28.31 19.53
CA PRO A 25 -17.20 -29.23 20.65
C PRO A 25 -17.95 -28.65 21.85
N SER A 26 -18.88 -29.45 22.34
CA SER A 26 -19.63 -29.27 23.58
C SER A 26 -18.70 -29.15 24.79
N THR A 27 -18.94 -28.13 25.61
CA THR A 27 -18.21 -27.84 26.85
C THR A 27 -18.64 -28.83 27.94
N SER A 28 -17.79 -29.83 28.22
CA SER A 28 -17.88 -30.64 29.44
C SER A 28 -16.86 -30.13 30.47
N SER A 29 -17.35 -29.85 31.67
CA SER A 29 -16.60 -29.29 32.79
C SER A 29 -15.81 -30.39 33.51
N THR A 30 -14.48 -30.33 33.45
CA THR A 30 -13.58 -31.07 34.36
C THR A 30 -12.75 -30.08 35.17
N PRO A 31 -12.55 -30.31 36.49
CA PRO A 31 -11.80 -29.40 37.36
C PRO A 31 -10.29 -29.42 37.06
N PRO A 32 -9.57 -28.33 37.36
CA PRO A 32 -8.18 -28.15 36.95
C PRO A 32 -7.22 -29.02 37.76
N SER A 33 -6.45 -29.86 37.07
CA SER A 33 -5.26 -30.52 37.59
C SER A 33 -4.18 -29.47 37.93
N THR A 34 -3.67 -29.54 39.16
CA THR A 34 -2.53 -28.79 39.67
C THR A 34 -1.30 -28.97 38.77
N MET A 35 -0.85 -27.89 38.13
CA MET A 35 0.36 -27.89 37.30
C MET A 35 1.61 -27.93 38.19
N ASN A 36 2.36 -29.03 38.09
CA ASN A 36 3.73 -29.12 38.61
C ASN A 36 4.65 -28.25 37.75
N LEU A 37 5.03 -27.08 38.29
CA LEU A 37 5.99 -26.17 37.67
C LEU A 37 7.37 -26.82 37.60
N THR A 38 7.89 -26.99 36.38
CA THR A 38 9.29 -27.37 36.16
C THR A 38 10.21 -26.25 36.63
N PRO A 39 11.22 -26.54 37.48
CA PRO A 39 12.11 -25.50 38.00
C PRO A 39 12.95 -24.90 36.87
N ILE A 40 12.74 -23.60 36.64
CA ILE A 40 13.55 -22.79 35.72
C ILE A 40 14.94 -22.63 36.34
N LYS A 41 15.92 -23.37 35.80
CA LYS A 41 17.34 -23.15 36.10
C LYS A 41 17.79 -21.83 35.50
N VAL A 42 17.71 -20.76 36.29
CA VAL A 42 18.30 -19.46 35.94
C VAL A 42 19.82 -19.62 35.91
N LYS A 43 20.38 -19.62 34.70
CA LYS A 43 21.82 -19.65 34.47
C LYS A 43 22.42 -18.37 35.06
N GLY A 44 23.18 -18.51 36.16
CA GLY A 44 23.78 -17.39 36.87
C GLY A 44 24.51 -16.46 35.91
N ARG A 45 24.15 -15.16 35.96
CA ARG A 45 24.86 -14.08 35.26
C ARG A 45 26.31 -14.11 35.70
N GLY A 46 27.18 -14.66 34.86
CA GLY A 46 28.62 -14.47 34.99
C GLY A 46 28.91 -12.98 35.07
N ARG A 47 29.66 -12.57 36.10
CA ARG A 47 30.09 -11.19 36.30
C ARG A 47 30.76 -10.71 35.02
N LYS A 48 30.18 -9.72 34.35
CA LYS A 48 30.86 -9.04 33.24
C LYS A 48 32.15 -8.43 33.81
N PRO A 49 33.31 -8.60 33.16
CA PRO A 49 34.53 -7.92 33.59
C PRO A 49 34.26 -6.41 33.60
N ALA A 50 34.77 -5.72 34.63
CA ALA A 50 34.67 -4.28 34.74
C ALA A 50 35.19 -3.64 33.45
N TRP A 51 34.41 -2.73 32.88
CA TRP A 51 34.80 -1.99 31.69
C TRP A 51 36.11 -1.25 31.97
N GLN A 52 37.16 -1.59 31.23
CA GLN A 52 38.40 -0.82 31.21
C GLN A 52 38.39 0.09 29.98
N PRO A 53 38.66 1.39 30.13
CA PRO A 53 38.78 2.29 28.99
C PRO A 53 39.91 1.82 28.06
N PRO A 54 39.78 2.02 26.73
CA PRO A 54 40.80 1.63 25.77
C PRO A 54 42.12 2.35 26.06
N ASP A 55 43.21 1.59 26.20
CA ASP A 55 44.55 2.12 26.41
C ASP A 55 44.96 3.04 25.23
N PRO A 56 45.18 4.34 25.46
CA PRO A 56 45.50 5.31 24.40
C PRO A 56 46.87 5.06 23.74
N SER A 57 47.72 4.20 24.31
CA SER A 57 48.99 3.82 23.70
C SER A 57 48.83 2.93 22.45
N ARG A 58 47.68 2.26 22.28
CA ARG A 58 47.45 1.29 21.21
C ARG A 58 46.96 1.87 19.88
N ILE A 59 46.62 3.17 19.86
CA ILE A 59 46.04 3.85 18.67
C ILE A 59 47.13 4.40 17.73
N LYS A 60 48.41 4.44 18.16
CA LYS A 60 49.47 5.12 17.37
C LYS A 60 50.17 4.27 16.30
N SER A 61 49.91 2.97 16.16
CA SER A 61 50.72 2.11 15.27
C SER A 61 50.13 1.81 13.88
N SER A 62 48.98 2.38 13.49
CA SER A 62 48.31 1.99 12.23
C SER A 62 48.43 2.99 11.07
N ARG A 63 49.23 4.06 11.19
CA ARG A 63 49.27 5.14 10.17
C ARG A 63 50.61 5.38 9.46
N ARG A 64 51.53 4.40 9.47
CA ARG A 64 52.74 4.48 8.66
C ARG A 64 53.03 3.14 8.02
N ARG A 65 52.63 2.97 6.76
CA ARG A 65 53.27 2.10 5.78
C ARG A 65 52.61 2.33 4.41
N ASP A 66 52.98 3.45 3.80
CA ASP A 66 52.93 3.68 2.35
C ASP A 66 54.15 4.56 2.04
N ALA A 67 55.29 3.90 1.84
CA ALA A 67 56.46 4.38 1.11
C ALA A 67 57.54 3.28 1.17
N GLU A 68 57.85 2.74 0.00
CA GLU A 68 59.18 2.35 -0.47
C GLU A 68 60.09 1.60 0.51
N ASP A 69 60.37 0.32 0.27
CA ASP A 69 61.68 -0.07 -0.30
C ASP A 69 61.77 -1.58 -0.54
N ASP A 70 62.72 -1.89 -1.41
CA ASP A 70 63.12 -3.16 -1.98
C ASP A 70 63.89 -4.08 -1.00
N HIS A 71 64.02 -5.36 -1.40
CA HIS A 71 64.95 -6.40 -0.90
C HIS A 71 64.73 -7.19 0.42
N ASP A 72 64.78 -8.53 0.21
CA ASP A 72 65.42 -9.59 1.00
C ASP A 72 64.86 -10.12 2.34
N ASN A 73 64.19 -11.27 2.21
CA ASN A 73 64.56 -12.56 2.83
C ASN A 73 65.03 -12.57 4.30
N VAL A 74 64.10 -12.69 5.27
CA VAL A 74 64.36 -13.44 6.52
C VAL A 74 63.12 -14.20 6.98
N LYS A 75 63.26 -15.53 7.00
CA LYS A 75 62.40 -16.48 7.69
C LYS A 75 62.31 -16.13 9.18
N SER A 76 61.13 -15.71 9.66
CA SER A 76 60.84 -15.70 11.09
C SER A 76 59.57 -16.49 11.39
N ASN A 77 59.80 -17.61 12.08
CA ASN A 77 58.80 -18.47 12.68
C ASN A 77 57.94 -17.67 13.68
N SER A 78 56.67 -17.43 13.35
CA SER A 78 55.63 -17.18 14.36
C SER A 78 54.53 -18.24 14.27
N SER A 79 54.94 -19.48 14.50
CA SER A 79 54.08 -20.63 14.75
C SER A 79 53.43 -20.54 16.14
N ARG A 80 52.51 -19.58 16.35
CA ARG A 80 51.63 -19.58 17.52
C ARG A 80 50.18 -19.28 17.15
N SER A 81 49.43 -20.37 17.05
CA SER A 81 48.04 -20.45 17.49
C SER A 81 47.00 -19.64 16.71
N SER A 82 46.67 -20.12 15.51
CA SER A 82 45.30 -20.02 15.01
C SER A 82 44.78 -21.40 14.59
N LYS A 83 44.74 -22.35 15.53
CA LYS A 83 43.79 -23.47 15.51
C LYS A 83 42.37 -22.93 15.75
N ARG A 84 41.96 -21.93 14.97
CA ARG A 84 40.55 -21.56 14.85
C ARG A 84 39.96 -22.74 14.11
N SER A 85 39.40 -23.67 14.89
CA SER A 85 38.65 -24.83 14.41
C SER A 85 37.95 -24.43 13.12
N LYS A 86 38.18 -25.19 12.04
CA LYS A 86 37.33 -25.17 10.85
C LYS A 86 35.91 -25.44 11.36
N LYS A 87 35.20 -24.39 11.78
CA LYS A 87 33.79 -24.46 12.11
C LYS A 87 33.18 -24.81 10.77
N SER A 88 32.78 -26.06 10.64
CA SER A 88 31.95 -26.53 9.53
C SER A 88 30.92 -25.44 9.28
N ALA A 89 30.81 -25.01 8.02
CA ALA A 89 29.78 -24.05 7.65
C ALA A 89 28.46 -24.55 8.25
N PRO A 90 27.67 -23.67 8.88
CA PRO A 90 26.40 -24.08 9.46
C PRO A 90 25.60 -24.83 8.40
N GLU A 91 25.09 -26.00 8.79
CA GLU A 91 24.30 -26.85 7.91
C GLU A 91 23.10 -26.05 7.41
N MET A 92 22.99 -25.90 6.09
CA MET A 92 21.92 -25.14 5.47
C MET A 92 20.58 -25.81 5.79
N SER A 93 19.57 -25.01 6.11
CA SER A 93 18.22 -25.55 6.27
C SER A 93 17.74 -26.19 4.96
N ARG A 94 16.79 -27.13 5.04
CA ARG A 94 16.21 -27.76 3.82
C ARG A 94 15.67 -26.72 2.84
N LEU A 95 15.15 -25.61 3.34
CA LEU A 95 14.67 -24.50 2.52
C LEU A 95 15.84 -23.80 1.78
N GLU A 96 16.94 -23.52 2.47
CA GLU A 96 18.14 -22.91 1.86
C GLU A 96 18.83 -23.79 0.81
N SER A 97 18.67 -25.11 0.91
CA SER A 97 19.22 -26.03 -0.09
C SER A 97 18.45 -26.06 -1.42
N LEU A 98 17.27 -25.42 -1.49
CA LEU A 98 16.45 -25.42 -2.70
C LEU A 98 16.93 -24.38 -3.72
N PRO A 99 16.81 -24.68 -5.03
CA PRO A 99 17.02 -23.70 -6.09
C PRO A 99 16.05 -22.52 -5.99
N ALA A 100 16.47 -21.36 -6.50
CA ALA A 100 15.68 -20.12 -6.48
C ALA A 100 14.31 -20.29 -7.17
N GLU A 101 14.27 -21.10 -8.22
CA GLU A 101 13.10 -21.41 -9.03
C GLU A 101 12.02 -22.17 -8.25
N ILE A 102 12.41 -22.87 -7.18
CA ILE A 102 11.49 -23.60 -6.29
C ILE A 102 11.14 -22.74 -5.07
N LEU A 103 12.13 -22.01 -4.55
CA LEU A 103 11.94 -21.09 -3.43
C LEU A 103 10.91 -20.01 -3.72
N TRP A 104 10.95 -19.46 -4.93
CA TRP A 104 10.05 -18.38 -5.32
C TRP A 104 8.57 -18.83 -5.28
N PRO A 105 8.14 -19.90 -5.99
CA PRO A 105 6.74 -20.32 -5.95
C PRO A 105 6.28 -20.76 -4.57
N ILE A 106 7.18 -21.26 -3.72
CA ILE A 106 6.88 -21.55 -2.31
C ILE A 106 6.58 -20.24 -1.57
N ALA A 107 7.45 -19.22 -1.72
CA ALA A 107 7.28 -17.94 -1.06
C ALA A 107 5.99 -17.23 -1.51
N VAL A 108 5.70 -17.21 -2.82
CA VAL A 108 4.45 -16.64 -3.36
C VAL A 108 3.22 -17.37 -2.82
N ARG A 109 3.22 -18.71 -2.85
CA ARG A 109 2.09 -19.50 -2.33
C ARG A 109 1.91 -19.43 -0.83
N SER A 110 2.99 -19.19 -0.09
CA SER A 110 2.92 -19.02 1.36
C SER A 110 2.30 -17.68 1.78
N GLN A 111 2.15 -16.73 0.85
CA GLN A 111 1.59 -15.40 1.09
C GLN A 111 2.30 -14.62 2.22
N ASN A 112 3.55 -14.99 2.51
CA ASN A 112 4.29 -14.48 3.65
C ASN A 112 5.55 -13.71 3.20
N PRO A 113 5.50 -12.36 3.11
CA PRO A 113 6.67 -11.58 2.74
C PRO A 113 7.76 -11.59 3.83
N ASP A 114 7.46 -12.01 5.06
CA ASP A 114 8.45 -12.12 6.13
C ASP A 114 9.42 -13.30 5.95
N LEU A 115 9.20 -14.20 4.99
CA LEU A 115 10.19 -15.21 4.61
C LEU A 115 11.55 -14.59 4.25
N MET A 116 11.54 -13.39 3.66
CA MET A 116 12.77 -12.64 3.36
C MET A 116 13.50 -12.15 4.62
N ARG A 117 12.86 -12.16 5.79
CA ARG A 117 13.45 -11.72 7.06
C ARG A 117 14.07 -12.87 7.84
N VAL A 118 13.69 -14.11 7.55
CA VAL A 118 14.13 -15.31 8.30
C VAL A 118 15.63 -15.56 8.11
N ASN A 119 16.15 -15.42 6.89
CA ASN A 119 17.56 -15.67 6.59
C ASN A 119 18.11 -14.67 5.56
N LYS A 120 19.37 -14.24 5.73
CA LYS A 120 20.13 -13.44 4.75
C LYS A 120 20.21 -14.10 3.37
N PHE A 121 20.34 -15.43 3.30
CA PHE A 121 20.35 -16.16 2.03
C PHE A 121 19.02 -16.01 1.29
N LEU A 122 17.91 -16.34 1.97
CA LEU A 122 16.56 -16.18 1.41
C LEU A 122 16.27 -14.73 1.05
N ARG A 123 16.71 -13.78 1.88
CA ARG A 123 16.64 -12.36 1.55
C ARG A 123 17.32 -12.04 0.24
N HIS A 124 18.55 -12.54 0.01
CA HIS A 124 19.28 -12.27 -1.20
C HIS A 124 18.57 -12.85 -2.43
N VAL A 125 18.19 -14.14 -2.36
CA VAL A 125 17.51 -14.84 -3.46
C VAL A 125 16.15 -14.21 -3.78
N LEU A 126 15.37 -13.85 -2.77
CA LEU A 126 14.02 -13.29 -2.92
C LEU A 126 14.00 -11.76 -3.01
N SER A 127 15.14 -11.07 -2.94
CA SER A 127 15.18 -9.60 -3.06
C SER A 127 15.08 -9.10 -4.50
N ALA A 128 15.00 -10.00 -5.48
CA ALA A 128 14.84 -9.63 -6.88
C ALA A 128 13.58 -8.77 -7.07
N ARG A 129 13.69 -7.70 -7.85
CA ARG A 129 12.54 -6.82 -8.19
C ARG A 129 11.39 -7.62 -8.81
N SER A 130 11.73 -8.58 -9.68
CA SER A 130 10.76 -9.47 -10.31
C SER A 130 9.96 -10.30 -9.30
N PHE A 131 10.59 -10.75 -8.20
CA PHE A 131 9.89 -11.45 -7.12
C PHE A 131 8.91 -10.53 -6.40
N ALA A 132 9.34 -9.32 -6.06
CA ALA A 132 8.47 -8.34 -5.44
C ALA A 132 7.27 -7.98 -6.35
N LEU A 133 7.47 -7.89 -7.66
CA LEU A 133 6.38 -7.68 -8.62
C LEU A 133 5.40 -8.86 -8.63
N GLU A 134 5.90 -10.10 -8.71
CA GLU A 134 5.02 -11.28 -8.70
C GLU A 134 4.27 -11.45 -7.38
N MET A 135 4.90 -11.14 -6.25
CA MET A 135 4.23 -11.09 -4.94
C MET A 135 3.08 -10.06 -4.94
N THR A 136 3.30 -8.86 -5.47
CA THR A 136 2.24 -7.86 -5.59
C THR A 136 1.13 -8.32 -6.53
N VAL A 137 1.47 -8.87 -7.70
CA VAL A 137 0.48 -9.39 -8.65
C VAL A 137 -0.30 -10.55 -8.04
N ALA A 138 0.34 -11.43 -7.27
CA ALA A 138 -0.35 -12.52 -6.58
C ALA A 138 -1.30 -12.01 -5.49
N ALA A 139 -0.94 -10.94 -4.78
CA ALA A 139 -1.75 -10.39 -3.70
C ALA A 139 -2.96 -9.60 -4.20
N PHE A 140 -2.77 -8.76 -5.22
CA PHE A 140 -3.80 -7.85 -5.73
C PHE A 140 -4.50 -8.32 -7.00
N GLY A 141 -3.86 -9.23 -7.76
CA GLY A 141 -4.39 -9.76 -9.02
C GLY A 141 -5.82 -10.29 -8.92
N PRO A 142 -6.20 -11.07 -7.88
CA PRO A 142 -7.59 -11.51 -7.71
C PRO A 142 -8.58 -10.35 -7.60
N THR A 143 -8.21 -9.27 -6.91
CA THR A 143 -9.04 -8.07 -6.78
C THR A 143 -9.11 -7.31 -8.10
N TRP A 144 -7.97 -7.11 -8.76
CA TRP A 144 -7.91 -6.47 -10.08
C TRP A 144 -8.66 -7.25 -11.15
N ASP A 145 -8.68 -8.59 -11.09
CA ASP A 145 -9.40 -9.43 -12.05
C ASP A 145 -10.91 -9.18 -12.06
N VAL A 146 -11.47 -8.72 -10.94
CA VAL A 146 -12.90 -8.46 -10.80
C VAL A 146 -13.24 -6.98 -10.92
N TYR A 147 -12.38 -6.09 -10.40
CA TYR A 147 -12.74 -4.69 -10.21
C TYR A 147 -11.91 -3.68 -10.99
N PHE A 148 -10.78 -4.07 -11.58
CA PHE A 148 -9.90 -3.11 -12.23
C PHE A 148 -10.64 -2.36 -13.36
N GLY A 149 -10.67 -1.04 -13.26
CA GLY A 149 -11.36 -0.14 -14.18
C GLY A 149 -12.91 -0.23 -14.17
N ARG A 150 -13.50 -0.87 -13.15
CA ARG A 150 -14.95 -0.83 -12.93
C ARG A 150 -15.31 0.31 -11.96
N PRO A 151 -16.27 1.18 -12.33
CA PRO A 151 -16.79 2.20 -11.41
C PRO A 151 -17.48 1.57 -10.20
N LYS A 152 -17.30 2.14 -9.01
CA LYS A 152 -17.88 1.62 -7.76
C LYS A 152 -19.43 1.63 -7.72
N SER A 153 -20.17 2.53 -8.38
CA SER A 153 -21.65 2.48 -8.32
C SER A 153 -22.22 1.25 -9.01
N ARG A 154 -21.55 0.77 -10.06
CA ARG A 154 -21.94 -0.47 -10.74
C ARG A 154 -21.83 -1.69 -9.84
N ILE A 155 -21.01 -1.59 -8.79
CA ILE A 155 -20.78 -2.63 -7.79
C ILE A 155 -21.75 -2.43 -6.61
N SER A 156 -21.86 -1.19 -6.12
CA SER A 156 -22.53 -0.83 -4.84
C SER A 156 -24.06 -0.90 -4.86
N SER A 157 -24.71 -1.20 -6.00
CA SER A 157 -26.18 -1.32 -6.04
C SER A 157 -26.74 -2.50 -5.23
N ARG A 158 -25.89 -3.32 -4.60
CA ARG A 158 -26.27 -4.63 -4.05
C ARG A 158 -25.79 -4.88 -2.59
N ARG A 159 -26.33 -4.11 -1.62
CA ARG A 159 -26.28 -4.34 -0.16
C ARG A 159 -24.86 -4.50 0.45
N ASP A 160 -24.40 -3.41 1.07
CA ASP A 160 -23.04 -3.12 1.53
C ASP A 160 -22.35 -4.11 2.51
N ASP A 161 -23.08 -4.99 3.20
CA ASP A 161 -22.45 -5.86 4.21
C ASP A 161 -22.13 -7.27 3.71
N TYR A 162 -22.88 -7.79 2.73
CA TYR A 162 -22.67 -9.16 2.24
C TYR A 162 -21.50 -9.24 1.25
N GLU A 163 -21.24 -8.15 0.54
CA GLU A 163 -20.26 -8.09 -0.56
C GLU A 163 -18.81 -7.99 -0.07
N ILE A 164 -18.58 -7.44 1.13
CA ILE A 164 -17.22 -7.35 1.72
C ILE A 164 -16.65 -8.76 1.95
N SER A 165 -17.48 -9.70 2.40
CA SER A 165 -17.07 -11.10 2.64
C SER A 165 -16.79 -11.89 1.36
N GLN A 166 -17.33 -11.44 0.23
CA GLN A 166 -17.18 -12.07 -1.09
C GLN A 166 -16.21 -11.31 -1.99
N SER A 167 -15.62 -10.23 -1.49
CA SER A 167 -14.64 -9.46 -2.22
C SER A 167 -13.43 -10.35 -2.53
N PRO A 168 -13.02 -10.47 -3.80
CA PRO A 168 -11.88 -11.29 -4.20
C PRO A 168 -10.56 -10.72 -3.64
N GLY A 169 -9.65 -11.63 -3.32
CA GLY A 169 -8.34 -11.31 -2.77
C GLY A 169 -8.25 -11.63 -1.28
N ASP A 170 -7.03 -11.71 -0.78
CA ASP A 170 -6.75 -11.90 0.65
C ASP A 170 -6.32 -10.55 1.26
N PRO A 171 -7.14 -9.94 2.14
CA PRO A 171 -6.82 -8.65 2.74
C PRO A 171 -5.56 -8.68 3.60
N GLN A 172 -5.29 -9.79 4.29
CA GLN A 172 -4.10 -9.94 5.12
C GLN A 172 -2.85 -10.00 4.24
N PHE A 173 -2.92 -10.74 3.14
CA PHE A 173 -1.82 -10.81 2.19
C PHE A 173 -1.55 -9.45 1.51
N GLN A 174 -2.60 -8.74 1.09
CA GLN A 174 -2.47 -7.38 0.54
C GLN A 174 -1.84 -6.42 1.54
N GLY A 175 -2.30 -6.42 2.80
CA GLY A 175 -1.74 -5.58 3.86
C GLY A 175 -0.27 -5.89 4.13
N ASN A 176 0.10 -7.17 4.19
CA ASN A 176 1.49 -7.62 4.36
C ASN A 176 2.40 -7.15 3.21
N VAL A 177 1.90 -7.22 1.97
CA VAL A 177 2.61 -6.73 0.79
C VAL A 177 2.74 -5.20 0.81
N LEU A 178 1.70 -4.46 1.21
CA LEU A 178 1.77 -3.01 1.41
C LEU A 178 2.79 -2.62 2.49
N ALA A 179 2.94 -3.44 3.54
CA ALA A 179 3.90 -3.22 4.62
C ALA A 179 5.35 -3.51 4.20
N ALA A 180 5.58 -4.19 3.08
CA ALA A 180 6.90 -4.55 2.61
C ALA A 180 7.76 -3.31 2.30
N ARG A 181 9.06 -3.32 2.66
CA ARG A 181 9.94 -2.14 2.53
C ARG A 181 10.17 -1.64 1.12
N TRP A 182 9.99 -2.52 0.13
CA TRP A 182 10.15 -2.18 -1.28
C TRP A 182 8.89 -1.55 -1.89
N MET A 183 7.76 -1.57 -1.19
CA MET A 183 6.52 -1.05 -1.71
C MET A 183 6.55 0.48 -1.79
N ASN A 184 6.26 1.00 -2.98
CA ASN A 184 6.07 2.40 -3.29
C ASN A 184 5.14 2.49 -4.52
N ILE A 185 4.72 3.71 -4.88
CA ILE A 185 3.80 3.90 -6.01
C ILE A 185 4.36 3.37 -7.34
N ASP A 186 5.65 3.59 -7.64
CA ASP A 186 6.26 3.14 -8.89
C ASP A 186 6.20 1.61 -9.01
N HIS A 187 6.45 0.91 -7.90
CA HIS A 187 6.35 -0.55 -7.83
C HIS A 187 4.89 -1.03 -7.98
N MET A 188 3.93 -0.34 -7.36
CA MET A 188 2.52 -0.70 -7.47
C MET A 188 2.01 -0.57 -8.92
N LEU A 189 2.34 0.54 -9.57
CA LEU A 189 1.94 0.80 -10.97
C LEU A 189 2.63 -0.17 -11.94
N GLU A 190 3.91 -0.51 -11.70
CA GLU A 190 4.59 -1.54 -12.47
C GLU A 190 3.95 -2.93 -12.27
N ALA A 191 3.57 -3.28 -11.03
CA ALA A 191 2.88 -4.53 -10.75
C ALA A 191 1.51 -4.59 -11.46
N GLN A 192 0.73 -3.50 -11.42
CA GLN A 192 -0.51 -3.38 -12.19
C GLN A 192 -0.24 -3.55 -13.68
N GLN A 193 0.83 -2.93 -14.20
CA GLN A 193 1.22 -3.05 -15.60
C GLN A 193 1.61 -4.48 -16.00
N VAL A 194 2.32 -5.21 -15.13
CA VAL A 194 2.69 -6.62 -15.33
C VAL A 194 1.46 -7.51 -15.29
N TRP A 195 0.60 -7.39 -14.27
CA TRP A 195 -0.67 -8.12 -14.17
C TRP A 195 -1.51 -7.90 -15.42
N TYR A 196 -1.67 -6.65 -15.84
CA TYR A 196 -2.45 -6.29 -17.00
C TYR A 196 -1.91 -6.96 -18.28
N ARG A 197 -0.59 -6.96 -18.48
CA ARG A 197 0.05 -7.65 -19.62
C ARG A 197 -0.12 -9.17 -19.58
N GLN A 198 -0.09 -9.79 -18.40
CA GLN A 198 -0.30 -11.23 -18.24
C GLN A 198 -1.75 -11.62 -18.54
N GLN A 199 -2.72 -10.81 -18.10
CA GLN A 199 -4.15 -11.08 -18.28
C GLN A 199 -4.70 -10.71 -19.66
N ARG A 200 -3.96 -9.90 -20.45
CA ARG A 200 -4.29 -9.56 -21.85
C ARG A 200 -4.48 -10.79 -22.74
N THR A 201 -3.90 -11.93 -22.38
CA THR A 201 -4.01 -13.16 -23.18
C THR A 201 -5.38 -13.85 -23.03
N GLU A 202 -6.18 -13.56 -22.00
CA GLU A 202 -7.40 -14.35 -21.71
C GLU A 202 -8.75 -13.59 -21.81
N ARG A 203 -8.81 -12.26 -21.74
CA ARG A 203 -10.10 -11.49 -21.76
C ARG A 203 -9.97 -10.07 -22.35
N LEU A 204 -9.93 -9.97 -23.68
CA LEU A 204 -9.61 -8.72 -24.41
C LEU A 204 -10.72 -7.65 -24.39
N TRP A 205 -12.00 -8.02 -24.46
CA TRP A 205 -13.07 -7.04 -24.73
C TRP A 205 -13.72 -6.46 -23.46
N GLU A 206 -13.95 -7.27 -22.43
CA GLU A 206 -14.51 -6.79 -21.15
C GLU A 206 -13.57 -5.81 -20.42
N LYS A 207 -12.26 -5.94 -20.63
CA LYS A 207 -11.23 -5.16 -19.93
C LYS A 207 -10.81 -3.88 -20.67
N ALA A 208 -10.99 -3.80 -21.98
CA ALA A 208 -10.77 -2.55 -22.73
C ALA A 208 -11.80 -1.48 -22.34
N ALA A 209 -13.06 -1.88 -22.11
CA ALA A 209 -14.11 -0.99 -21.62
C ALA A 209 -13.84 -0.43 -20.21
N CYS A 210 -13.02 -1.11 -19.40
CA CYS A 210 -12.64 -0.69 -18.06
C CYS A 210 -11.58 0.43 -18.07
N LEU A 211 -10.93 0.72 -19.21
CA LEU A 211 -9.97 1.81 -19.34
C LEU A 211 -10.61 3.12 -19.77
N TRP A 212 -11.85 3.08 -20.24
CA TRP A 212 -12.68 4.27 -20.42
C TRP A 212 -13.32 4.57 -19.06
N TRP A 213 -12.65 5.43 -18.29
CA TRP A 213 -13.13 5.87 -16.96
C TRP A 213 -14.26 6.90 -17.08
N THR A 214 -14.56 7.30 -18.30
CA THR A 214 -15.86 7.84 -18.69
C THR A 214 -16.74 6.68 -19.08
N SER A 215 -18.00 6.63 -18.63
CA SER A 215 -19.00 5.71 -19.20
C SER A 215 -18.81 5.69 -20.71
N PRO A 216 -18.64 4.50 -21.34
CA PRO A 216 -18.64 4.43 -22.78
C PRO A 216 -19.84 5.25 -23.27
N PRO A 217 -19.70 6.12 -24.28
CA PRO A 217 -20.87 6.78 -24.84
C PRO A 217 -21.88 5.68 -25.08
N GLU A 218 -23.08 5.82 -24.48
CA GLU A 218 -24.12 4.80 -24.57
C GLU A 218 -24.18 4.39 -26.02
N ILE A 219 -23.74 3.16 -26.33
CA ILE A 219 -23.83 2.64 -27.69
C ILE A 219 -25.32 2.77 -27.97
N PRO A 220 -25.74 3.62 -28.92
CA PRO A 220 -27.15 3.76 -29.23
C PRO A 220 -27.62 2.35 -29.46
N GLN A 221 -28.60 1.88 -28.69
CA GLN A 221 -29.21 0.60 -28.99
C GLN A 221 -29.67 0.72 -30.43
N ILE A 222 -28.95 0.07 -31.35
CA ILE A 222 -29.30 0.01 -32.76
C ILE A 222 -30.57 -0.83 -32.77
N GLN A 223 -31.70 -0.16 -32.57
CA GLN A 223 -32.94 -0.60 -33.17
C GLN A 223 -32.70 -0.46 -34.65
N GLU A 224 -32.56 -1.61 -35.32
CA GLU A 224 -32.50 -1.73 -36.77
C GLU A 224 -33.83 -1.21 -37.34
N GLU A 225 -34.01 0.10 -37.37
CA GLU A 225 -34.98 0.72 -38.26
C GLU A 225 -34.31 0.91 -39.63
N PRO A 226 -34.94 0.48 -40.72
CA PRO A 226 -34.41 0.65 -42.06
C PRO A 226 -34.43 2.13 -42.43
N LYS A 227 -33.32 2.84 -42.23
CA LYS A 227 -33.15 4.22 -42.69
C LYS A 227 -32.69 4.24 -44.15
N SER A 228 -33.41 5.02 -44.93
CA SER A 228 -33.24 5.34 -46.34
C SER A 228 -31.85 5.88 -46.68
N GLU A 229 -31.39 5.55 -47.89
CA GLU A 229 -30.02 5.68 -48.41
C GLU A 229 -29.49 7.13 -48.64
N GLU A 230 -30.15 8.19 -48.19
CA GLU A 230 -29.84 9.57 -48.69
C GLU A 230 -28.99 10.48 -47.79
N ASP A 231 -28.62 10.10 -46.56
CA ASP A 231 -27.84 10.98 -45.66
C ASP A 231 -26.43 10.43 -45.33
N GLN A 232 -25.67 10.04 -46.35
CA GLN A 232 -24.23 9.74 -46.23
C GLN A 232 -23.38 10.87 -46.82
N GLN A 233 -23.27 12.01 -46.14
CA GLN A 233 -22.19 12.96 -46.36
C GLN A 233 -22.20 14.03 -45.27
N VAL A 234 -21.65 13.72 -44.08
CA VAL A 234 -20.75 14.53 -43.22
C VAL A 234 -20.55 13.71 -41.93
N GLU A 235 -19.81 12.60 -42.01
CA GLU A 235 -19.14 12.04 -40.84
C GLU A 235 -17.66 12.39 -41.01
N GLY A 236 -17.27 13.48 -40.35
CA GLY A 236 -15.87 13.83 -40.21
C GLY A 236 -15.14 12.70 -39.50
N GLU A 237 -13.99 12.34 -40.04
CA GLU A 237 -13.02 11.38 -39.52
C GLU A 237 -12.72 11.64 -38.02
N GLN A 238 -13.57 11.15 -37.13
CA GLN A 238 -13.16 10.80 -35.78
C GLN A 238 -12.36 9.53 -35.94
N GLU A 239 -11.04 9.69 -36.14
CA GLU A 239 -10.06 8.62 -35.97
C GLU A 239 -10.45 7.83 -34.72
N ALA A 240 -11.00 6.63 -34.92
CA ALA A 240 -11.23 5.67 -33.87
C ALA A 240 -9.85 5.33 -33.29
N ARG A 241 -9.44 6.08 -32.26
CA ARG A 241 -8.22 5.82 -31.50
C ARG A 241 -8.19 4.33 -31.21
N ASP A 242 -7.17 3.66 -31.73
CA ASP A 242 -6.98 2.23 -31.52
C ASP A 242 -6.99 1.99 -30.01
N PRO A 243 -8.03 1.31 -29.45
CA PRO A 243 -8.12 1.07 -28.02
C PRO A 243 -6.89 0.32 -27.51
N LEU A 244 -6.13 -0.35 -28.39
CA LEU A 244 -4.91 -1.07 -28.04
C LEU A 244 -3.71 -0.14 -27.71
N GLN A 245 -3.70 1.12 -28.19
CA GLN A 245 -2.64 2.10 -27.92
C GLN A 245 -2.80 2.81 -26.57
N ASP A 246 -4.02 3.21 -26.19
CA ASP A 246 -4.29 3.88 -24.91
C ASP A 246 -4.00 2.98 -23.69
N VAL A 247 -4.00 1.67 -23.91
CA VAL A 247 -3.70 0.63 -22.92
C VAL A 247 -2.22 0.55 -22.52
N ALA A 248 -1.31 1.19 -23.26
CA ALA A 248 0.12 0.98 -23.13
C ALA A 248 0.76 1.53 -21.83
N ARG A 249 -0.01 2.20 -20.96
CA ARG A 249 0.54 3.22 -20.07
C ARG A 249 -0.23 3.41 -18.74
N ILE A 250 -0.39 2.36 -17.93
CA ILE A 250 -1.01 2.46 -16.58
C ILE A 250 -0.37 3.58 -15.73
N PRO A 251 0.97 3.72 -15.68
CA PRO A 251 1.60 4.80 -14.92
C PRO A 251 1.23 6.20 -15.43
N GLU A 252 1.12 6.39 -16.74
CA GLU A 252 0.78 7.69 -17.33
C GLU A 252 -0.67 8.03 -17.05
N ARG A 253 -1.59 7.07 -17.17
CA ARG A 253 -2.99 7.29 -16.79
C ARG A 253 -3.12 7.66 -15.32
N PHE A 254 -2.41 6.96 -14.44
CA PHE A 254 -2.38 7.31 -13.02
C PHE A 254 -1.86 8.75 -12.80
N ASN A 255 -0.86 9.18 -13.56
CA ASN A 255 -0.34 10.55 -13.46
C ASN A 255 -1.32 11.59 -14.00
N GLU A 256 -2.09 11.27 -15.03
CA GLU A 256 -3.21 12.11 -15.50
C GLU A 256 -4.27 12.25 -14.41
N ASP A 257 -4.70 11.15 -13.80
CA ASP A 257 -5.69 11.18 -12.71
C ASP A 257 -5.15 11.96 -11.49
N TRP A 258 -3.87 11.79 -11.18
CA TRP A 258 -3.19 12.55 -10.12
C TRP A 258 -3.13 14.05 -10.44
N GLN A 259 -2.85 14.41 -11.70
CA GLN A 259 -2.79 15.80 -12.12
C GLN A 259 -4.19 16.43 -12.10
N GLU A 260 -5.19 15.73 -12.59
CA GLU A 260 -6.58 16.17 -12.53
C GLU A 260 -7.05 16.35 -11.08
N PHE A 261 -6.66 15.44 -10.18
CA PHE A 261 -6.86 15.61 -8.74
C PHE A 261 -6.17 16.88 -8.22
N CYS A 262 -4.89 17.10 -8.57
CA CYS A 262 -4.16 18.30 -8.16
C CYS A 262 -4.83 19.59 -8.68
N ASP A 263 -5.30 19.58 -9.93
CA ASP A 263 -5.93 20.73 -10.58
C ASP A 263 -7.30 21.02 -9.94
N ALA A 264 -8.09 19.97 -9.65
CA ALA A 264 -9.35 20.07 -8.91
C ALA A 264 -9.12 20.53 -7.47
N CYS A 265 -7.98 20.17 -6.88
CA CYS A 265 -7.55 20.60 -5.56
C CYS A 265 -6.70 21.89 -5.59
N SER A 266 -6.58 22.56 -6.74
CA SER A 266 -5.73 23.74 -6.87
C SER A 266 -6.14 24.81 -5.84
N PHE A 267 -5.18 25.23 -5.04
CA PHE A 267 -5.38 26.17 -3.93
C PHE A 267 -5.49 27.63 -4.43
N ASP A 268 -5.91 27.84 -5.68
CA ASP A 268 -5.91 29.15 -6.31
C ASP A 268 -6.99 30.08 -5.69
N GLU A 269 -6.64 31.35 -5.52
CA GLU A 269 -7.37 32.38 -4.76
C GLU A 269 -8.75 32.71 -5.31
N GLN A 270 -8.99 32.47 -6.60
CA GLN A 270 -10.12 33.06 -7.31
C GLN A 270 -11.41 32.23 -7.24
N THR A 271 -11.31 30.92 -7.01
CA THR A 271 -12.46 30.01 -7.02
C THR A 271 -12.90 29.68 -5.59
N GLY A 272 -13.76 30.52 -5.01
CA GLY A 272 -14.48 30.27 -3.76
C GLY A 272 -15.41 29.03 -3.74
N ALA A 273 -15.32 28.15 -4.76
CA ALA A 273 -16.08 26.92 -4.94
C ALA A 273 -15.30 25.65 -4.50
N TYR A 274 -14.22 25.82 -3.74
CA TYR A 274 -13.26 24.77 -3.41
C TYR A 274 -13.85 23.60 -2.61
N GLN A 275 -14.74 23.89 -1.65
CA GLN A 275 -15.40 22.86 -0.84
C GLN A 275 -16.35 21.96 -1.66
N SER A 276 -17.04 22.50 -2.66
CA SER A 276 -17.99 21.69 -3.44
C SER A 276 -17.30 20.83 -4.50
N ILE A 277 -16.17 21.27 -5.06
CA ILE A 277 -15.52 20.53 -6.15
C ILE A 277 -14.81 19.28 -5.61
N VAL A 278 -14.02 19.42 -4.55
CA VAL A 278 -13.22 18.30 -4.03
C VAL A 278 -14.12 17.20 -3.43
N LEU A 279 -15.17 17.59 -2.70
CA LEU A 279 -16.16 16.64 -2.19
C LEU A 279 -16.97 15.99 -3.34
N ASN A 280 -17.51 16.76 -4.28
CA ASN A 280 -18.39 16.19 -5.32
C ASN A 280 -17.65 15.39 -6.41
N VAL A 281 -16.38 15.71 -6.71
CA VAL A 281 -15.64 15.04 -7.80
C VAL A 281 -15.33 13.59 -7.43
N TYR A 282 -15.04 13.28 -6.16
CA TYR A 282 -14.67 11.94 -5.73
C TYR A 282 -15.67 11.26 -4.79
N GLU A 283 -16.58 11.98 -4.14
CA GLU A 283 -17.68 11.35 -3.38
C GLU A 283 -18.85 10.96 -4.29
N ASP A 284 -19.15 11.71 -5.37
CA ASP A 284 -20.44 11.58 -6.07
C ASP A 284 -20.36 11.33 -7.60
N LYS A 285 -19.30 11.78 -8.31
CA LYS A 285 -19.26 11.71 -9.80
C LYS A 285 -18.17 10.84 -10.42
N LYS A 286 -17.05 10.60 -9.75
CA LYS A 286 -16.04 9.61 -10.15
C LYS A 286 -15.96 8.55 -9.07
N GLU A 287 -16.94 7.67 -9.14
CA GLU A 287 -17.01 6.45 -8.33
C GLU A 287 -15.62 5.80 -8.29
N GLY A 288 -15.04 5.74 -7.08
CA GLY A 288 -13.71 5.18 -6.88
C GLY A 288 -13.57 3.78 -7.49
N HIS A 289 -12.34 3.31 -7.66
CA HIS A 289 -12.09 1.96 -8.13
C HIS A 289 -11.91 1.04 -6.92
N LEU A 290 -12.23 -0.24 -7.03
CA LEU A 290 -11.87 -1.22 -6.00
C LEU A 290 -10.56 -1.90 -6.40
N ASP A 291 -9.45 -1.17 -6.32
CA ASP A 291 -8.12 -1.69 -6.66
C ASP A 291 -7.51 -2.56 -5.54
N LEU A 292 -8.13 -2.57 -4.36
CA LEU A 292 -7.74 -3.40 -3.23
C LEU A 292 -8.96 -3.88 -2.44
N HIS A 293 -8.78 -4.96 -1.69
CA HIS A 293 -9.83 -5.50 -0.83
C HIS A 293 -10.19 -4.48 0.27
N PRO A 294 -11.48 -4.23 0.57
CA PRO A 294 -11.90 -3.19 1.54
C PRO A 294 -11.34 -3.39 2.96
N LEU A 295 -11.13 -4.65 3.35
CA LEU A 295 -10.53 -5.05 4.65
C LEU A 295 -8.99 -5.08 4.66
N THR A 296 -8.32 -4.57 3.63
CA THR A 296 -6.86 -4.50 3.61
C THR A 296 -6.36 -3.44 4.60
N VAL A 297 -5.55 -3.88 5.56
CA VAL A 297 -4.92 -2.99 6.57
C VAL A 297 -3.90 -2.07 5.90
N ILE A 298 -3.98 -0.77 6.20
CA ILE A 298 -3.05 0.24 5.70
C ILE A 298 -1.85 0.30 6.66
N PRO A 299 -0.61 0.07 6.17
CA PRO A 299 0.56 0.15 7.04
C PRO A 299 0.74 1.52 7.70
N ASP A 300 1.03 1.52 9.01
CA ASP A 300 1.22 2.72 9.82
C ASP A 300 2.16 3.75 9.19
N ARG A 301 3.23 3.31 8.52
CA ARG A 301 4.21 4.22 7.88
C ARG A 301 3.59 5.14 6.83
N PHE A 302 2.48 4.74 6.20
CA PHE A 302 1.76 5.57 5.24
C PHE A 302 0.81 6.54 5.95
N LEU A 303 0.45 6.25 7.19
CA LEU A 303 -0.39 7.09 8.04
C LEU A 303 0.43 7.99 8.96
N THR A 304 1.72 7.76 9.20
CA THR A 304 2.52 8.60 10.11
C THR A 304 3.46 9.57 9.42
N GLY A 305 3.71 9.42 8.12
CA GLY A 305 4.75 10.18 7.42
C GLY A 305 6.17 9.62 7.64
N PRO A 306 7.20 10.24 7.01
CA PRO A 306 7.14 11.51 6.28
C PRO A 306 6.33 11.44 4.98
N PHE A 307 5.66 12.53 4.61
CA PHE A 307 4.78 12.60 3.44
C PHE A 307 5.49 13.17 2.22
N ASP A 308 6.44 12.40 1.68
CA ASP A 308 7.03 12.73 0.39
C ASP A 308 6.04 12.52 -0.77
N LEU A 309 6.32 13.10 -1.93
CA LEU A 309 5.42 13.01 -3.11
C LEU A 309 5.07 11.56 -3.47
N LYS A 310 6.01 10.63 -3.31
CA LYS A 310 5.79 9.20 -3.59
C LYS A 310 4.81 8.56 -2.61
N THR A 311 4.92 8.88 -1.33
CA THR A 311 4.01 8.40 -0.29
C THR A 311 2.63 9.01 -0.47
N VAL A 312 2.53 10.30 -0.80
CA VAL A 312 1.24 10.97 -1.05
C VAL A 312 0.56 10.41 -2.30
N LYS A 313 1.30 10.15 -3.38
CA LYS A 313 0.75 9.45 -4.56
C LYS A 313 0.30 8.02 -4.23
N LEU A 314 1.00 7.32 -3.35
CA LEU A 314 0.56 6.00 -2.90
C LEU A 314 -0.71 6.09 -2.03
N LEU A 315 -0.83 7.10 -1.16
CA LEU A 315 -2.07 7.37 -0.41
C LEU A 315 -3.22 7.71 -1.35
N PHE A 316 -2.98 8.49 -2.41
CA PHE A 316 -3.96 8.73 -3.46
C PHE A 316 -4.40 7.42 -4.12
N TRP A 317 -3.46 6.55 -4.49
CA TRP A 317 -3.79 5.22 -5.04
C TRP A 317 -4.64 4.39 -4.06
N LEU A 318 -4.32 4.40 -2.76
CA LEU A 318 -5.09 3.69 -1.73
C LEU A 318 -6.50 4.27 -1.58
N ALA A 319 -6.62 5.59 -1.45
CA ALA A 319 -7.91 6.27 -1.32
C ALA A 319 -8.80 6.04 -2.56
N ARG A 320 -8.22 6.21 -3.75
CA ARG A 320 -8.88 5.93 -5.04
C ARG A 320 -9.28 4.47 -5.18
N GLY A 321 -8.45 3.56 -4.67
CA GLY A 321 -8.64 2.11 -4.69
C GLY A 321 -9.64 1.58 -3.66
N GLY A 322 -10.27 2.47 -2.88
CA GLY A 322 -11.31 2.09 -1.93
C GLY A 322 -10.80 1.66 -0.55
N ALA A 323 -9.52 1.92 -0.23
CA ALA A 323 -8.98 1.67 1.10
C ALA A 323 -9.78 2.44 2.17
N ARG A 324 -9.90 1.87 3.37
CA ARG A 324 -10.56 2.50 4.52
C ARG A 324 -9.76 2.22 5.79
N ILE A 325 -9.88 3.13 6.76
CA ILE A 325 -9.44 2.89 8.12
C ILE A 325 -10.36 1.84 8.74
N LEU A 326 -9.76 0.71 9.07
CA LEU A 326 -10.41 -0.40 9.78
C LEU A 326 -10.36 -0.18 11.29
N PRO A 327 -11.27 -0.80 12.07
CA PRO A 327 -11.27 -0.73 13.54
C PRO A 327 -9.97 -1.20 14.21
N GLU A 328 -9.16 -1.99 13.50
CA GLU A 328 -7.86 -2.49 13.97
C GLU A 328 -6.76 -1.43 13.96
N HIS A 329 -6.93 -0.33 13.22
CA HIS A 329 -5.95 0.75 13.20
C HIS A 329 -5.98 1.51 14.53
N ASN A 330 -4.82 1.86 15.05
CA ASN A 330 -4.72 2.67 16.25
C ASN A 330 -4.96 4.15 15.91
N TRP A 331 -5.94 4.78 16.55
CA TRP A 331 -6.21 6.21 16.38
C TRP A 331 -5.02 7.10 16.78
N GLU A 332 -4.16 6.65 17.70
CA GLU A 332 -2.94 7.37 18.08
C GLU A 332 -1.98 7.50 16.90
N VAL A 333 -1.92 6.49 16.02
CA VAL A 333 -1.08 6.48 14.82
C VAL A 333 -1.58 7.55 13.85
N THR A 334 -2.89 7.60 13.58
CA THR A 334 -3.45 8.61 12.68
C THR A 334 -3.50 10.01 13.30
N LYS A 335 -3.65 10.14 14.63
CA LYS A 335 -3.48 11.42 15.36
C LYS A 335 -2.07 11.94 15.20
N ARG A 336 -1.06 11.08 15.42
CA ARG A 336 0.35 11.45 15.23
C ARG A 336 0.64 11.81 13.77
N GLY A 337 0.04 11.09 12.82
CA GLY A 337 0.07 11.43 11.41
C GLY A 337 -0.46 12.82 11.14
N PHE A 338 -1.68 13.10 11.63
CA PHE A 338 -2.33 14.40 11.52
C PHE A 338 -1.48 15.52 12.10
N GLU A 339 -0.92 15.34 13.30
CA GLU A 339 -0.03 16.34 13.93
C GLU A 339 1.21 16.62 13.08
N GLN A 340 1.79 15.59 12.46
CA GLN A 340 2.91 15.78 11.53
C GLN A 340 2.49 16.51 10.26
N VAL A 341 1.33 16.18 9.69
CA VAL A 341 0.78 16.89 8.51
C VAL A 341 0.56 18.36 8.82
N MET A 342 0.01 18.68 9.99
CA MET A 342 -0.25 20.06 10.41
C MET A 342 1.02 20.86 10.77
N ALA A 343 2.11 20.16 11.07
CA ALA A 343 3.42 20.75 11.31
C ALA A 343 4.28 20.83 10.04
N ASP A 344 3.87 20.17 8.96
CA ASP A 344 4.60 20.17 7.69
C ASP A 344 4.51 21.53 7.00
N GLU A 345 5.61 21.93 6.37
CA GLU A 345 5.75 23.15 5.57
C GLU A 345 5.44 22.89 4.08
N SER A 346 5.14 21.64 3.72
CA SER A 346 4.83 21.23 2.36
C SER A 346 3.36 21.42 2.01
N PRO A 347 3.03 21.93 0.80
CA PRO A 347 1.65 22.00 0.31
C PRO A 347 1.01 20.61 0.14
N LEU A 348 1.83 19.54 0.10
CA LEU A 348 1.33 18.17 0.07
C LEU A 348 0.48 17.81 1.31
N ALA A 349 0.69 18.51 2.42
CA ALA A 349 -0.07 18.31 3.66
C ALA A 349 -1.58 18.38 3.44
N ALA A 350 -2.04 19.30 2.59
CA ALA A 350 -3.47 19.47 2.32
C ALA A 350 -4.07 18.27 1.58
N TYR A 351 -3.32 17.67 0.66
CA TYR A 351 -3.75 16.42 0.02
C TYR A 351 -3.82 15.26 1.02
N VAL A 352 -2.89 15.20 1.98
CA VAL A 352 -2.92 14.16 3.02
C VAL A 352 -4.14 14.30 3.93
N ILE A 353 -4.50 15.51 4.36
CA ILE A 353 -5.73 15.75 5.15
C ILE A 353 -6.96 15.32 4.36
N TYR A 354 -7.00 15.63 3.07
CA TYR A 354 -8.09 15.15 2.21
C TYR A 354 -8.14 13.62 2.15
N PHE A 355 -7.00 12.94 1.95
CA PHE A 355 -6.96 11.48 1.95
C PHE A 355 -7.33 10.89 3.31
N TYR A 356 -6.99 11.54 4.42
CA TYR A 356 -7.44 11.11 5.74
C TYR A 356 -8.96 11.15 5.88
N HIS A 357 -9.60 12.19 5.35
CA HIS A 357 -11.06 12.26 5.26
C HIS A 357 -11.61 11.09 4.43
N VAL A 358 -11.13 10.89 3.19
CA VAL A 358 -11.60 9.81 2.29
C VAL A 358 -11.36 8.40 2.87
N LEU A 359 -10.24 8.19 3.55
CA LEU A 359 -9.92 6.93 4.23
C LEU A 359 -10.79 6.72 5.48
N GLY A 360 -11.47 7.75 5.98
CA GLY A 360 -12.31 7.66 7.17
C GLY A 360 -11.54 7.79 8.49
N VAL A 361 -10.40 8.50 8.50
CA VAL A 361 -9.63 8.77 9.73
C VAL A 361 -10.47 9.54 10.74
N PHE A 362 -11.30 10.49 10.29
CA PHE A 362 -12.15 11.29 11.16
C PHE A 362 -13.53 10.67 11.41
N ASN A 363 -13.78 9.46 10.90
CA ASN A 363 -15.04 8.77 11.08
C ASN A 363 -15.30 8.41 12.55
N LYS A 364 -16.59 8.38 12.89
CA LYS A 364 -17.07 7.93 14.19
C LYS A 364 -16.59 6.50 14.46
N GLY A 365 -15.99 6.31 15.63
CA GLY A 365 -15.49 5.00 16.08
C GLY A 365 -14.00 4.78 15.84
N HIS A 366 -13.36 5.54 14.95
CA HIS A 366 -11.90 5.54 14.86
C HIS A 366 -11.30 6.49 15.89
N TRP A 367 -11.50 7.80 15.72
CA TRP A 367 -11.05 8.79 16.71
C TRP A 367 -12.05 8.88 17.87
N PRO A 368 -11.57 8.78 19.13
CA PRO A 368 -12.40 9.09 20.29
C PRO A 368 -12.87 10.54 20.27
N ASP A 369 -14.07 10.79 20.81
CA ASP A 369 -14.71 12.11 20.79
C ASP A 369 -13.84 13.21 21.39
N PHE A 370 -13.20 12.92 22.53
CA PHE A 370 -12.35 13.89 23.20
C PHE A 370 -11.15 14.31 22.34
N VAL A 371 -10.68 13.43 21.45
CA VAL A 371 -9.59 13.74 20.51
C VAL A 371 -10.10 14.63 19.38
N LEU A 372 -11.29 14.33 18.83
CA LEU A 372 -11.93 15.19 17.82
C LEU A 372 -12.19 16.59 18.38
N GLU A 373 -12.74 16.69 19.59
CA GLU A 373 -13.00 17.96 20.27
C GLU A 373 -11.70 18.72 20.59
N GLU A 374 -10.67 18.04 21.11
CA GLU A 374 -9.34 18.62 21.35
C GLU A 374 -8.78 19.25 20.06
N LYS A 375 -8.76 18.48 18.96
CA LYS A 375 -8.20 18.96 17.68
C LYS A 375 -9.07 20.00 17.00
N PHE A 376 -10.38 19.94 17.14
CA PHE A 376 -11.29 20.95 16.62
C PHE A 376 -11.08 22.30 17.30
N ASN A 377 -10.96 22.33 18.63
CA ASN A 377 -10.68 23.56 19.36
C ASN A 377 -9.29 24.10 19.03
N TRP A 378 -8.28 23.24 18.96
CA TRP A 378 -6.94 23.62 18.54
C TRP A 378 -6.91 24.24 17.13
N LEU A 379 -7.64 23.66 16.16
CA LEU A 379 -7.77 24.22 14.81
C LEU A 379 -8.48 25.58 14.81
N ARG A 380 -9.50 25.75 15.66
CA ARG A 380 -10.22 27.03 15.82
C ARG A 380 -9.28 28.13 16.29
N GLU A 381 -8.51 27.87 17.34
CA GLU A 381 -7.52 28.81 17.89
C GLU A 381 -6.45 29.14 16.84
N ARG A 382 -5.87 28.11 16.22
CA ARG A 382 -4.85 28.29 15.18
C ARG A 382 -5.35 29.10 14.00
N LYS A 383 -6.60 28.90 13.56
CA LYS A 383 -7.22 29.68 12.49
C LYS A 383 -7.34 31.16 12.88
N GLN A 384 -7.74 31.45 14.12
CA GLN A 384 -7.82 32.82 14.63
C GLN A 384 -6.44 33.49 14.66
N ASP A 385 -5.42 32.77 15.12
CA ASP A 385 -4.03 33.26 15.15
C ASP A 385 -3.48 33.52 13.75
N MET A 386 -3.80 32.67 12.77
CA MET A 386 -3.40 32.87 11.39
C MET A 386 -4.02 34.12 10.76
N LEU A 387 -5.31 34.38 11.05
CA LEU A 387 -6.02 35.57 10.59
C LEU A 387 -5.41 36.86 11.18
N SER A 388 -4.89 36.83 12.41
CA SER A 388 -4.26 38.01 13.03
C SER A 388 -2.82 38.25 12.55
N THR A 389 -2.11 37.21 12.11
CA THR A 389 -0.66 37.27 11.90
C THR A 389 -0.25 37.42 10.43
N MET A 390 -1.12 37.11 9.47
CA MET A 390 -0.74 37.03 8.04
C MET A 390 -1.61 37.90 7.12
N PRO A 391 -1.31 39.21 6.98
CA PRO A 391 -2.00 40.08 6.03
C PRO A 391 -1.52 39.96 4.57
N ASP A 392 -0.44 39.22 4.29
CA ASP A 392 0.30 39.26 3.03
C ASP A 392 0.06 38.05 2.09
N GLY A 393 -0.81 37.10 2.45
CA GLY A 393 -1.24 35.99 1.57
C GLY A 393 -0.18 34.89 1.34
N THR A 394 1.04 35.06 1.84
CA THR A 394 2.23 34.25 1.55
C THR A 394 2.10 32.77 1.99
N HIS A 395 1.12 32.44 2.84
CA HIS A 395 0.84 31.06 3.28
C HIS A 395 -0.63 30.67 3.14
N LEU A 396 -1.29 31.10 2.08
CA LEU A 396 -2.70 30.76 1.81
C LEU A 396 -3.01 29.26 1.91
N TRP A 397 -2.11 28.40 1.46
CA TRP A 397 -2.28 26.95 1.54
C TRP A 397 -2.36 26.43 2.98
N LYS A 398 -1.66 27.07 3.95
CA LYS A 398 -1.76 26.70 5.38
C LYS A 398 -3.11 27.07 5.97
N HIS A 399 -3.67 28.20 5.55
CA HIS A 399 -5.00 28.60 5.98
C HIS A 399 -6.03 27.60 5.46
N ARG A 400 -5.92 27.22 4.16
CA ARG A 400 -6.79 26.21 3.54
C ARG A 400 -6.63 24.82 4.15
N LEU A 401 -5.40 24.42 4.48
CA LEU A 401 -5.13 23.20 5.24
C LEU A 401 -5.90 23.19 6.57
N CYS A 402 -5.83 24.29 7.33
CA CYS A 402 -6.57 24.43 8.58
C CYS A 402 -8.08 24.43 8.36
N ASP A 403 -8.58 25.11 7.32
CA ASP A 403 -10.01 25.12 6.96
C ASP A 403 -10.52 23.72 6.61
N PHE A 404 -9.75 22.94 5.85
CA PHE A 404 -10.10 21.57 5.52
C PHE A 404 -10.16 20.68 6.74
N ALA A 405 -9.09 20.68 7.54
CA ALA A 405 -9.07 19.91 8.78
C ALA A 405 -10.24 20.31 9.70
N PHE A 406 -10.54 21.61 9.79
CA PHE A 406 -11.64 22.14 10.59
C PHE A 406 -13.00 21.67 10.04
N SER A 407 -13.21 21.75 8.73
CA SER A 407 -14.45 21.34 8.07
C SER A 407 -14.70 19.85 8.20
N PHE A 408 -13.68 19.01 8.00
CA PHE A 408 -13.83 17.55 8.09
C PHE A 408 -14.09 17.11 9.53
N ILE A 409 -13.36 17.63 10.51
CA ILE A 409 -13.62 17.30 11.91
C ILE A 409 -14.97 17.86 12.37
N GLY A 410 -15.33 19.07 11.94
CA GLY A 410 -16.60 19.73 12.27
C GLY A 410 -17.82 18.98 11.75
N SER A 411 -17.81 18.53 10.49
CA SER A 411 -18.94 17.78 9.91
C SER A 411 -19.24 16.50 10.69
N HIS A 412 -18.20 15.80 11.17
CA HIS A 412 -18.36 14.61 12.00
C HIS A 412 -18.90 14.91 13.41
N LEU A 413 -18.58 16.08 13.99
CA LEU A 413 -19.15 16.52 15.27
C LEU A 413 -20.62 16.96 15.12
N GLU A 414 -20.99 17.63 14.03
CA GLU A 414 -22.35 18.12 13.77
C GLU A 414 -23.36 17.00 13.52
N VAL A 415 -23.01 16.00 12.70
CA VAL A 415 -23.84 14.80 12.49
C VAL A 415 -24.19 14.13 13.82
N ARG A 416 -23.31 14.26 14.83
CA ARG A 416 -23.52 13.69 16.15
C ARG A 416 -24.41 14.54 17.04
N ALA A 417 -24.32 15.87 16.95
CA ALA A 417 -25.25 16.75 17.65
C ALA A 417 -26.68 16.39 17.23
N GLN A 418 -26.91 16.16 15.93
CA GLN A 418 -28.21 15.77 15.38
C GLN A 418 -28.69 14.37 15.82
N GLN A 419 -27.79 13.40 16.07
CA GLN A 419 -28.17 12.05 16.55
C GLN A 419 -28.53 11.97 18.04
N ARG A 420 -28.23 13.01 18.84
CA ARG A 420 -28.51 13.05 20.28
C ARG A 420 -29.88 13.67 20.62
N TRP A 421 -30.49 14.36 19.67
CA TRP A 421 -31.85 14.89 19.74
C TRP A 421 -32.82 13.92 19.07
#